data_AF-A0A2S6ZEX2-F1
#
_entry.id   AF-A0A2S6ZEX2-F1
#
_cell.length_a   1.000
_cell.length_b   1.000
_cell.length_c   1.000
_cell.angle_alpha   90.00
_cell.angle_beta   90.00
_cell.angle_gamma   90.00
#
_symmetry.space_group_name_H-M   'P 1'
#
loop_
_entity.id
_entity.type
_entity.pdbx_description
1 polymer ?
#
loop_
_entity_poly.entity_id
_entity_poly.type
_entity_poly.pdbx_seq_one_letter_code
_entity_poly.pdbx_strand_id
1 'polypeptide(L)'
;MIIAPYPRNEEARLRFLRGLDLLDTPAEAALDEMTRELADGLQVPIALVTLMDADRQWFKSRVGLDVCQTARDVSFCSYALYADAMLVVEDALRDERFRDSPLVQDAPHVRFYAGVPLRGREGWVAGTLCALDTRPRQLDPRQAQLLQDLAARVERYLFGQRQGTVAQSRGDAMRSAFQAAPFGLAAMDPEGRLAAANRALCALLGQEEAVLLGSHAQALWRGDHGTPLDLAACARDGGFRSALLQRRDGGDRQVWLNAVVSDATDAPGSIVVTLVARDEGASPWPMQEA
;
A
#
# COMPACT_ATOMS: atom_id res chain seq x y z
N MET A 1 29.03 -1.09 -24.82
CA MET A 1 28.10 -1.62 -23.79
C MET A 1 26.71 -1.61 -24.38
N ILE A 2 25.95 -2.69 -24.21
CA ILE A 2 24.53 -2.69 -24.59
C ILE A 2 23.77 -2.11 -23.40
N ILE A 3 22.87 -1.15 -23.64
CA ILE A 3 22.02 -0.62 -22.57
C ILE A 3 20.84 -1.58 -22.41
N ALA A 4 20.55 -2.00 -21.18
CA ALA A 4 19.37 -2.79 -20.90
C ALA A 4 18.11 -1.98 -21.28
N PRO A 5 17.12 -2.57 -21.96
CA PRO A 5 15.89 -1.86 -22.26
C PRO A 5 15.14 -1.45 -20.96
N TYR A 6 14.06 -0.69 -21.10
CA TYR A 6 13.10 -0.46 -20.00
C TYR A 6 12.00 -1.52 -19.99
N PRO A 7 11.60 -2.07 -18.83
CA PRO A 7 10.47 -3.00 -18.72
C PRO A 7 9.22 -2.44 -19.41
N ARG A 8 8.40 -3.29 -20.05
CA ARG A 8 7.21 -2.83 -20.81
C ARG A 8 6.28 -1.94 -19.98
N ASN A 9 6.18 -2.20 -18.67
CA ASN A 9 5.34 -1.47 -17.73
C ASN A 9 6.19 -0.70 -16.69
N GLU A 10 7.26 -0.04 -17.14
CA GLU A 10 8.21 0.66 -16.26
C GLU A 10 7.54 1.68 -15.33
N GLU A 11 6.54 2.41 -15.81
CA GLU A 11 5.81 3.38 -14.98
C GLU A 11 5.08 2.71 -13.80
N ALA A 12 4.50 1.52 -14.01
CA ALA A 12 3.86 0.76 -12.94
C ALA A 12 4.90 0.23 -11.94
N ARG A 13 6.05 -0.26 -12.42
CA ARG A 13 7.16 -0.69 -11.58
C ARG A 13 7.72 0.46 -10.73
N LEU A 14 7.85 1.66 -11.30
CA LEU A 14 8.29 2.87 -10.59
C LEU A 14 7.26 3.33 -9.56
N ARG A 15 5.95 3.26 -9.87
CA ARG A 15 4.89 3.52 -8.88
C ARG A 15 4.96 2.53 -7.72
N PHE A 16 5.15 1.25 -8.01
CA PHE A 16 5.38 0.23 -6.99
C PHE A 16 6.59 0.57 -6.12
N LEU A 17 7.75 0.86 -6.73
CA LEU A 17 8.98 1.21 -5.99
C LEU A 17 8.78 2.46 -5.11
N ARG A 18 8.17 3.51 -5.63
CA ARG A 18 7.89 4.75 -4.89
C ARG A 18 6.95 4.49 -3.71
N GLY A 19 5.94 3.64 -3.90
CA GLY A 19 5.02 3.23 -2.83
C GLY A 19 5.67 2.46 -1.68
N LEU A 20 6.93 2.02 -1.83
CA LEU A 20 7.69 1.41 -0.74
C LEU A 20 8.30 2.45 0.21
N ASP A 21 8.43 3.73 -0.18
CA ASP A 21 9.12 4.79 0.57
C ASP A 21 10.51 4.37 1.07
N LEU A 22 11.28 3.68 0.22
CA LEU A 22 12.62 3.18 0.54
C LEU A 22 13.75 4.00 -0.08
N LEU A 23 13.49 4.68 -1.21
CA LEU A 23 14.50 5.51 -1.87
C LEU A 23 14.90 6.67 -0.96
N ASP A 24 16.19 7.01 -0.97
CA ASP A 24 16.76 8.14 -0.22
C ASP A 24 16.52 8.09 1.31
N THR A 25 16.29 6.89 1.85
CA THR A 25 16.14 6.66 3.30
C THR A 25 17.44 6.17 3.94
N PRO A 26 17.62 6.34 5.27
CA PRO A 26 18.80 5.83 5.97
C PRO A 26 19.02 4.33 5.80
N ALA A 27 20.25 3.88 6.06
CA ALA A 27 20.59 2.46 6.12
C ALA A 27 19.77 1.72 7.19
N GLU A 28 19.46 0.45 6.94
CA GLU A 28 18.67 -0.39 7.84
C GLU A 28 19.51 -1.58 8.27
N ALA A 29 19.78 -1.69 9.58
CA ALA A 29 20.72 -2.68 10.12
C ALA A 29 20.42 -4.12 9.68
N ALA A 30 19.15 -4.49 9.57
CA ALA A 30 18.73 -5.81 9.09
C ALA A 30 19.15 -6.09 7.64
N LEU A 31 19.10 -5.08 6.75
CA LEU A 31 19.58 -5.18 5.37
C LEU A 31 21.11 -5.24 5.33
N ASP A 32 21.77 -4.43 6.16
CA ASP A 32 23.23 -4.40 6.25
C ASP A 32 23.80 -5.75 6.73
N GLU A 33 23.13 -6.40 7.70
CA GLU A 33 23.48 -7.74 8.17
C GLU A 33 23.40 -8.78 7.04
N MET A 34 22.28 -8.82 6.32
CA MET A 34 22.11 -9.76 5.19
C MET A 34 23.10 -9.49 4.05
N THR A 35 23.47 -8.23 3.83
CA THR A 35 24.43 -7.85 2.79
C THR A 35 25.85 -8.27 3.16
N ARG A 36 26.23 -8.13 4.44
CA ARG A 36 27.50 -8.69 4.96
C ARG A 36 27.51 -10.21 4.92
N GLU A 37 26.42 -10.86 5.32
CA GLU A 37 26.28 -12.31 5.26
C GLU A 37 26.48 -12.84 3.83
N LEU A 38 25.96 -12.13 2.82
CA LEU A 38 26.20 -12.46 1.42
C LEU A 38 27.68 -12.30 1.03
N ALA A 39 28.29 -11.16 1.37
CA ALA A 39 29.69 -10.88 1.04
C ALA A 39 30.62 -11.94 1.63
N ASP A 40 30.43 -12.27 2.91
CA ASP A 40 31.24 -13.25 3.64
C ASP A 40 31.00 -14.67 3.11
N GLY A 41 29.75 -15.05 2.86
CA GLY A 41 29.39 -16.38 2.38
C GLY A 41 29.87 -16.68 0.95
N LEU A 42 29.92 -15.66 0.10
CA LEU A 42 30.50 -15.76 -1.25
C LEU A 42 31.98 -15.36 -1.30
N GLN A 43 32.55 -14.86 -0.22
CA GLN A 43 33.93 -14.34 -0.16
C GLN A 43 34.22 -13.33 -1.28
N VAL A 44 33.28 -12.42 -1.52
CA VAL A 44 33.38 -11.39 -2.55
C VAL A 44 33.65 -10.02 -1.91
N PRO A 45 34.39 -9.12 -2.59
CA PRO A 45 34.68 -7.81 -2.04
C PRO A 45 33.46 -6.88 -2.01
N ILE A 46 32.45 -7.13 -2.86
CA ILE A 46 31.31 -6.24 -3.03
C ILE A 46 30.00 -7.04 -2.96
N ALA A 47 29.06 -6.58 -2.13
CA ALA A 47 27.68 -7.06 -2.07
C ALA A 47 26.72 -5.90 -1.84
N LEU A 48 25.55 -5.92 -2.46
CA LEU A 48 24.63 -4.79 -2.50
C LEU A 48 23.17 -5.25 -2.41
N VAL A 49 22.37 -4.49 -1.66
CA VAL A 49 20.91 -4.43 -1.85
C VAL A 49 20.62 -3.14 -2.62
N THR A 50 20.01 -3.28 -3.79
CA THR A 50 19.88 -2.21 -4.77
C THR A 50 18.41 -1.99 -5.09
N LEU A 51 18.04 -0.72 -5.30
CA LEU A 51 16.74 -0.30 -5.80
C LEU A 51 16.94 0.41 -7.14
N MET A 52 16.15 0.03 -8.14
CA MET A 52 16.27 0.56 -9.50
C MET A 52 15.24 1.69 -9.68
N ASP A 53 15.68 2.94 -9.60
CA ASP A 53 14.85 4.12 -9.86
C ASP A 53 14.85 4.46 -11.36
N ALA A 54 14.21 5.56 -11.77
CA ALA A 54 14.05 5.92 -13.19
C ALA A 54 15.39 6.04 -13.94
N ASP A 55 16.36 6.75 -13.35
CA ASP A 55 17.64 7.12 -13.96
C ASP A 55 18.88 6.63 -13.18
N ARG A 56 18.67 6.09 -11.97
CA ARG A 56 19.73 5.65 -11.05
C ARG A 56 19.49 4.27 -10.48
N GLN A 57 20.57 3.62 -10.11
CA GLN A 57 20.58 2.49 -9.20
C GLN A 57 20.99 3.00 -7.82
N TRP A 58 20.08 2.93 -6.86
CA TRP A 58 20.33 3.39 -5.49
C TRP A 58 20.67 2.20 -4.58
N PHE A 59 21.65 2.37 -3.69
CA PHE A 59 22.15 1.30 -2.83
C PHE A 59 21.53 1.42 -1.44
N LYS A 60 20.53 0.58 -1.16
CA LYS A 60 19.86 0.54 0.14
C LYS A 60 20.75 -0.03 1.24
N SER A 61 21.63 -0.96 0.86
CA SER A 61 22.68 -1.51 1.70
C SER A 61 23.87 -1.88 0.81
N ARG A 62 25.09 -1.72 1.33
CA ARG A 62 26.33 -1.91 0.58
C ARG A 62 27.49 -2.41 1.43
N VAL A 63 28.29 -3.28 0.83
CA VAL A 63 29.61 -3.71 1.31
C VAL A 63 30.62 -3.45 0.17
N GLY A 64 31.78 -2.91 0.50
CA GLY A 64 32.90 -2.76 -0.45
C GLY A 64 32.83 -1.59 -1.43
N LEU A 65 31.85 -0.69 -1.29
CA LEU A 65 31.72 0.53 -2.10
C LEU A 65 31.41 1.72 -1.20
N ASP A 66 32.02 2.89 -1.47
CA ASP A 66 31.78 4.13 -0.74
C ASP A 66 30.63 4.97 -1.32
N VAL A 67 30.35 4.80 -2.60
CA VAL A 67 29.25 5.48 -3.30
C VAL A 67 27.90 4.90 -2.89
N CYS A 68 26.85 5.73 -2.90
CA CYS A 68 25.49 5.32 -2.54
C CYS A 68 24.58 5.05 -3.74
N GLN A 69 25.03 5.36 -4.95
CA GLN A 69 24.28 5.14 -6.18
C GLN A 69 25.19 5.15 -7.41
N THR A 70 24.69 4.61 -8.50
CA THR A 70 25.27 4.66 -9.85
C THR A 70 24.19 5.05 -10.87
N ALA A 71 24.62 5.45 -12.07
CA ALA A 71 23.68 5.62 -13.18
C ALA A 71 23.07 4.26 -13.58
N ARG A 72 21.79 4.26 -13.95
CA ARG A 72 21.05 3.04 -14.26
C ARG A 72 21.59 2.33 -15.51
N ASP A 73 21.99 3.09 -16.51
CA ASP A 73 22.47 2.64 -17.81
C ASP A 73 23.77 1.82 -17.73
N VAL A 74 24.65 2.12 -16.77
CA VAL A 74 25.91 1.39 -16.54
C VAL A 74 25.77 0.17 -15.62
N SER A 75 24.59 -0.04 -15.03
CA SER A 75 24.38 -1.07 -14.01
C SER A 75 24.14 -2.48 -14.56
N PHE A 76 24.74 -3.48 -13.91
CA PHE A 76 24.40 -4.89 -14.11
C PHE A 76 22.95 -5.21 -13.68
N CYS A 77 22.48 -4.53 -12.63
CA CYS A 77 21.16 -4.73 -12.04
C CYS A 77 20.00 -4.39 -13.00
N SER A 78 20.20 -3.48 -13.95
CA SER A 78 19.20 -3.19 -15.00
C SER A 78 18.82 -4.41 -15.82
N TYR A 79 19.75 -5.34 -16.06
CA TYR A 79 19.45 -6.58 -16.77
C TYR A 79 18.68 -7.60 -15.93
N ALA A 80 18.89 -7.57 -14.62
CA ALA A 80 18.17 -8.45 -13.69
C ALA A 80 16.70 -8.05 -13.53
N LEU A 81 16.29 -6.83 -13.92
CA LEU A 81 14.88 -6.42 -13.93
C LEU A 81 14.01 -7.27 -14.89
N TYR A 82 14.63 -7.93 -15.86
CA TYR A 82 13.96 -8.79 -16.85
C TYR A 82 14.10 -10.27 -16.57
N ALA A 83 15.10 -10.64 -15.78
CA ALA A 83 15.38 -12.04 -15.56
C ALA A 83 14.27 -12.59 -14.66
N ASP A 84 13.66 -13.71 -15.05
CA ASP A 84 12.76 -14.48 -14.18
C ASP A 84 13.52 -15.16 -13.04
N ALA A 85 14.83 -15.36 -13.23
CA ALA A 85 15.73 -16.02 -12.28
C ALA A 85 16.98 -15.17 -12.00
N MET A 86 17.86 -15.71 -11.16
CA MET A 86 19.18 -15.18 -10.89
C MET A 86 19.97 -14.93 -12.19
N LEU A 87 20.56 -13.75 -12.32
CA LEU A 87 21.50 -13.42 -13.39
C LEU A 87 22.93 -13.68 -12.90
N VAL A 88 23.67 -14.53 -13.60
CA VAL A 88 25.08 -14.82 -13.32
C VAL A 88 25.92 -14.43 -14.53
N VAL A 89 26.98 -13.67 -14.30
CA VAL A 89 28.01 -13.28 -15.25
C VAL A 89 29.34 -13.72 -14.66
N GLU A 90 29.89 -14.82 -15.19
CA GLU A 90 31.13 -15.41 -14.66
C GLU A 90 32.37 -14.55 -14.97
N ASP A 91 32.38 -13.94 -16.16
CA ASP A 91 33.42 -13.01 -16.62
C ASP A 91 32.82 -11.91 -17.53
N ALA A 92 32.71 -10.70 -16.99
CA ALA A 92 32.13 -9.55 -17.64
C ALA A 92 32.95 -9.06 -18.85
N LEU A 93 34.24 -9.39 -18.95
CA LEU A 93 35.02 -9.08 -20.16
C LEU A 93 34.61 -9.96 -21.34
N ARG A 94 34.08 -11.16 -21.06
CA ARG A 94 33.63 -12.11 -22.09
C ARG A 94 32.17 -11.92 -22.44
N ASP A 95 31.39 -11.28 -21.57
CA ASP A 95 29.98 -10.99 -21.80
C ASP A 95 29.80 -9.75 -22.70
N GLU A 96 29.15 -9.92 -23.85
CA GLU A 96 28.91 -8.83 -24.82
C GLU A 96 28.06 -7.69 -24.26
N ARG A 97 27.21 -7.96 -23.26
CA ARG A 97 26.38 -6.94 -22.63
C ARG A 97 27.22 -5.97 -21.81
N PHE A 98 28.24 -6.50 -21.13
CA PHE A 98 28.97 -5.79 -20.08
C PHE A 98 30.41 -5.43 -20.43
N ARG A 99 31.01 -6.05 -21.46
CA ARG A 99 32.45 -5.89 -21.73
C ARG A 99 32.90 -4.44 -21.86
N ASP A 100 32.12 -3.55 -22.49
CA ASP A 100 32.49 -2.12 -22.58
C ASP A 100 31.83 -1.24 -21.49
N SER A 101 31.30 -1.84 -20.42
CA SER A 101 30.74 -1.08 -19.29
C SER A 101 31.87 -0.32 -18.57
N PRO A 102 31.67 0.94 -18.16
CA PRO A 102 32.62 1.65 -17.30
C PRO A 102 32.97 0.88 -16.02
N LEU A 103 32.02 0.13 -15.45
CA LEU A 103 32.27 -0.69 -14.25
C LEU A 103 33.23 -1.86 -14.52
N VAL A 104 33.42 -2.25 -15.78
CA VAL A 104 34.32 -3.34 -16.22
C VAL A 104 35.66 -2.80 -16.70
N GLN A 105 35.62 -1.72 -17.49
CA GLN A 105 36.78 -1.08 -18.12
C GLN A 105 37.58 -0.23 -17.13
N ASP A 106 36.88 0.55 -16.29
CA ASP A 106 37.46 1.41 -15.28
C ASP A 106 37.30 0.79 -13.88
N ALA A 107 37.80 1.47 -12.85
CA ALA A 107 37.60 1.05 -11.47
C ALA A 107 36.08 0.91 -11.17
N PRO A 108 35.64 -0.19 -10.54
CA PRO A 108 36.44 -1.16 -9.80
C PRO A 108 36.94 -2.37 -10.61
N HIS A 109 36.79 -2.38 -11.94
CA HIS A 109 37.14 -3.49 -12.82
C HIS A 109 36.36 -4.77 -12.51
N VAL A 110 35.03 -4.67 -12.44
CA VAL A 110 34.14 -5.82 -12.23
C VAL A 110 34.42 -6.91 -13.28
N ARG A 111 34.50 -8.16 -12.81
CA ARG A 111 34.61 -9.37 -13.63
C ARG A 111 33.48 -10.34 -13.35
N PHE A 112 33.10 -10.50 -12.10
CA PHE A 112 31.99 -11.38 -11.73
C PHE A 112 30.80 -10.56 -11.24
N TYR A 113 29.60 -11.01 -11.62
CA TYR A 113 28.34 -10.51 -11.08
C TYR A 113 27.37 -11.68 -10.88
N ALA A 114 26.74 -11.75 -9.72
CA ALA A 114 25.57 -12.58 -9.51
C ALA A 114 24.50 -11.77 -8.79
N GLY A 115 23.29 -11.73 -9.33
CA GLY A 115 22.20 -10.95 -8.76
C GLY A 115 20.85 -11.66 -8.85
N VAL A 116 20.10 -11.60 -7.76
CA VAL A 116 18.72 -12.09 -7.68
C VAL A 116 17.78 -10.88 -7.67
N PRO A 117 16.79 -10.83 -8.57
CA PRO A 117 15.78 -9.77 -8.56
C PRO A 117 14.91 -9.86 -7.30
N LEU A 118 14.66 -8.72 -6.66
CA LEU A 118 13.82 -8.60 -5.45
C LEU A 118 12.40 -8.21 -5.86
N ARG A 119 11.45 -9.15 -5.70
CA ARG A 119 10.08 -9.02 -6.19
C ARG A 119 9.06 -8.84 -5.08
N GLY A 120 8.19 -7.86 -5.28
CA GLY A 120 6.98 -7.71 -4.47
C GLY A 120 5.93 -8.77 -4.81
N ARG A 121 4.86 -8.84 -4.01
CA ARG A 121 3.76 -9.81 -4.19
C ARG A 121 3.03 -9.68 -5.54
N GLU A 122 3.04 -8.49 -6.12
CA GLU A 122 2.44 -8.18 -7.43
C GLU A 122 3.38 -8.54 -8.62
N GLY A 123 4.55 -9.12 -8.34
CA GLY A 123 5.54 -9.50 -9.36
C GLY A 123 6.45 -8.37 -9.82
N TRP A 124 6.22 -7.13 -9.37
CA TRP A 124 7.10 -6.00 -9.67
C TRP A 124 8.47 -6.14 -9.01
N VAL A 125 9.54 -5.94 -9.80
CA VAL A 125 10.93 -5.95 -9.34
C VAL A 125 11.31 -4.56 -8.83
N ALA A 126 11.65 -4.45 -7.54
CA ALA A 126 12.15 -3.21 -6.94
C ALA A 126 13.63 -2.97 -7.27
N GLY A 127 14.42 -4.04 -7.33
CA GLY A 127 15.84 -4.02 -7.65
C GLY A 127 16.47 -5.40 -7.42
N THR A 128 17.68 -5.47 -6.87
CA THR A 128 18.41 -6.76 -6.71
C THR A 128 19.15 -6.87 -5.39
N LEU A 129 19.29 -8.10 -4.89
CA LEU A 129 20.40 -8.49 -4.03
C LEU A 129 21.50 -9.05 -4.93
N CYS A 130 22.70 -8.48 -4.90
CA CYS A 130 23.77 -8.88 -5.79
C CYS A 130 25.16 -8.89 -5.13
N ALA A 131 26.05 -9.69 -5.72
CA ALA A 131 27.44 -9.87 -5.36
C ALA A 131 28.32 -9.60 -6.59
N LEU A 132 29.44 -8.89 -6.38
CA LEU A 132 30.38 -8.53 -7.44
C LEU A 132 31.82 -8.83 -7.02
N ASP A 133 32.64 -9.21 -7.98
CA ASP A 133 34.08 -9.42 -7.78
C ASP A 133 34.89 -8.82 -8.95
N THR A 134 36.13 -8.47 -8.67
CA THR A 134 37.15 -8.00 -9.62
C THR A 134 37.88 -9.15 -10.31
N ARG A 135 37.55 -10.40 -9.96
CA ARG A 135 38.06 -11.63 -10.57
C ARG A 135 36.91 -12.46 -11.13
N PRO A 136 37.12 -13.17 -12.27
CA PRO A 136 36.13 -14.12 -12.77
C PRO A 136 35.83 -15.20 -11.73
N ARG A 137 34.56 -15.64 -11.67
CA ARG A 137 34.11 -16.61 -10.66
C ARG A 137 32.93 -17.42 -11.17
N GLN A 138 32.85 -18.67 -10.73
CA GLN A 138 31.67 -19.52 -10.93
C GLN A 138 30.99 -19.73 -9.57
N LEU A 139 29.66 -19.73 -9.57
CA LEU A 139 28.89 -20.09 -8.38
C LEU A 139 28.74 -21.60 -8.31
N ASP A 140 29.14 -22.16 -7.17
CA ASP A 140 28.71 -23.52 -6.85
C ASP A 140 27.22 -23.54 -6.43
N PRO A 141 26.56 -24.71 -6.42
CA PRO A 141 25.16 -24.82 -6.05
C PRO A 141 24.82 -24.30 -4.65
N ARG A 142 25.73 -24.40 -3.68
CA ARG A 142 25.49 -23.92 -2.31
C ARG A 142 25.55 -22.40 -2.25
N GLN A 143 26.47 -21.78 -2.97
CA GLN A 143 26.58 -20.33 -3.07
C GLN A 143 25.39 -19.73 -3.82
N ALA A 144 24.95 -20.38 -4.89
CA ALA A 144 23.72 -20.00 -5.60
C ALA A 144 22.50 -20.08 -4.66
N GLN A 145 22.37 -21.16 -3.88
CA GLN A 145 21.29 -21.32 -2.91
C GLN A 145 21.34 -20.26 -1.81
N LEU A 146 22.53 -19.98 -1.25
CA LEU A 146 22.70 -18.93 -0.24
C LEU A 146 22.22 -17.57 -0.74
N LEU A 147 22.60 -17.19 -1.97
CA LEU A 147 22.19 -15.92 -2.57
C LEU A 147 20.65 -15.86 -2.75
N GLN A 148 20.02 -16.97 -3.16
CA GLN A 148 18.56 -17.05 -3.28
C GLN A 148 17.85 -16.95 -1.92
N ASP A 149 18.35 -17.65 -0.90
CA ASP A 149 17.77 -17.65 0.44
C ASP A 149 17.84 -16.27 1.10
N LEU A 150 18.99 -15.59 0.94
CA LEU A 150 19.18 -14.22 1.40
C LEU A 150 18.30 -13.24 0.62
N ALA A 151 18.16 -13.40 -0.70
CA ALA A 151 17.26 -12.57 -1.48
C ALA A 151 15.82 -12.70 -0.97
N ALA A 152 15.34 -13.92 -0.73
CA ALA A 152 14.01 -14.16 -0.18
C ALA A 152 13.83 -13.54 1.22
N ARG A 153 14.89 -13.51 2.04
CA ARG A 153 14.87 -12.84 3.36
C ARG A 153 14.79 -11.31 3.21
N VAL A 154 15.52 -10.74 2.27
CA VAL A 154 15.45 -9.31 1.91
C VAL A 154 14.05 -8.96 1.40
N GLU A 155 13.46 -9.76 0.51
CA GLU A 155 12.10 -9.56 0.01
C GLU A 155 11.07 -9.55 1.15
N ARG A 156 11.12 -10.53 2.05
CA ARG A 156 10.23 -10.57 3.23
C ARG A 156 10.39 -9.33 4.10
N TYR A 157 11.61 -8.84 4.27
CA TYR A 157 11.86 -7.64 5.05
C TYR A 157 11.30 -6.38 4.37
N LEU A 158 11.68 -6.13 3.11
CA LEU A 158 11.27 -4.96 2.34
C LEU A 158 9.77 -4.88 2.14
N PHE A 159 9.15 -6.02 1.79
CA PHE A 159 7.73 -6.05 1.38
C PHE A 159 6.78 -6.48 2.50
N GLY A 160 7.29 -7.06 3.59
CA GLY A 160 6.49 -7.52 4.72
C GLY A 160 6.23 -6.43 5.78
N GLN A 161 7.22 -5.57 6.07
CA GLN A 161 7.08 -4.52 7.10
C GLN A 161 6.07 -3.43 6.71
N ARG A 162 5.93 -3.11 5.42
CA ARG A 162 5.22 -1.89 4.96
C ARG A 162 3.80 -2.12 4.43
N GLN A 163 3.43 -3.37 4.15
CA GLN A 163 2.02 -3.72 3.89
C GLN A 163 1.15 -3.55 5.15
N GLY A 164 1.74 -3.75 6.33
CA GLY A 164 1.10 -3.37 7.60
C GLY A 164 0.90 -1.86 7.63
N THR A 165 1.95 -1.06 7.50
CA THR A 165 1.90 0.38 7.76
C THR A 165 0.99 1.17 6.81
N VAL A 166 0.96 0.87 5.51
CA VAL A 166 0.13 1.62 4.54
C VAL A 166 -1.35 1.24 4.64
N ALA A 167 -1.66 -0.06 4.81
CA ALA A 167 -3.03 -0.51 5.02
C ALA A 167 -3.57 -0.07 6.39
N GLN A 168 -2.75 -0.12 7.45
CA GLN A 168 -3.10 0.38 8.77
C GLN A 168 -3.28 1.90 8.73
N SER A 169 -2.36 2.65 8.12
CA SER A 169 -2.45 4.12 8.07
C SER A 169 -3.68 4.60 7.29
N ARG A 170 -4.04 3.92 6.18
CA ARG A 170 -5.27 4.25 5.43
C ARG A 170 -6.52 3.89 6.22
N GLY A 171 -6.54 2.72 6.89
CA GLY A 171 -7.64 2.31 7.76
C GLY A 171 -7.82 3.23 8.97
N ASP A 172 -6.72 3.60 9.63
CA ASP A 172 -6.70 4.47 10.80
C ASP A 172 -7.04 5.90 10.43
N ALA A 173 -6.54 6.42 9.29
CA ALA A 173 -6.92 7.74 8.79
C ALA A 173 -8.40 7.80 8.42
N MET A 174 -8.93 6.77 7.74
CA MET A 174 -10.35 6.71 7.40
C MET A 174 -11.23 6.58 8.65
N ARG A 175 -10.83 5.75 9.62
CA ARG A 175 -11.52 5.61 10.90
C ARG A 175 -11.47 6.91 11.71
N SER A 176 -10.33 7.59 11.72
CA SER A 176 -10.15 8.88 12.38
C SER A 176 -11.01 9.96 11.72
N ALA A 177 -11.08 10.02 10.39
CA ALA A 177 -11.94 10.96 9.66
C ALA A 177 -13.43 10.67 9.92
N PHE A 178 -13.84 9.41 9.91
CA PHE A 178 -15.19 8.97 10.25
C PHE A 178 -15.59 9.40 11.67
N GLN A 179 -14.70 9.21 12.65
CA GLN A 179 -14.95 9.55 14.05
C GLN A 179 -14.87 11.06 14.35
N ALA A 180 -14.03 11.81 13.62
CA ALA A 180 -13.85 13.26 13.80
C ALA A 180 -14.87 14.11 13.03
N ALA A 181 -15.69 13.50 12.17
CA ALA A 181 -16.70 14.22 11.41
C ALA A 181 -17.67 14.97 12.36
N PRO A 182 -17.97 16.26 12.10
CA PRO A 182 -18.84 17.07 12.97
C PRO A 182 -20.34 16.75 12.82
N PHE A 183 -20.69 15.75 12.02
CA PHE A 183 -22.05 15.29 11.75
C PHE A 183 -22.15 13.77 11.91
N GLY A 184 -23.36 13.27 12.15
CA GLY A 184 -23.62 11.85 12.34
C GLY A 184 -23.27 11.02 11.09
N LEU A 185 -22.51 9.96 11.26
CA LEU A 185 -22.20 9.01 10.20
C LEU A 185 -22.50 7.60 10.68
N ALA A 186 -23.10 6.80 9.81
CA ALA A 186 -23.27 5.37 10.01
C ALA A 186 -22.92 4.59 8.74
N ALA A 187 -22.33 3.41 8.91
CA ALA A 187 -22.29 2.40 7.86
C ALA A 187 -23.34 1.34 8.19
N MET A 188 -23.98 0.77 7.17
CA MET A 188 -24.93 -0.32 7.33
C MET A 188 -24.63 -1.48 6.39
N ASP A 189 -25.08 -2.67 6.78
CA ASP A 189 -25.06 -3.87 5.96
C ASP A 189 -26.20 -3.85 4.90
N PRO A 190 -26.20 -4.78 3.92
CA PRO A 190 -27.25 -4.86 2.89
C PRO A 190 -28.67 -5.01 3.46
N GLU A 191 -28.77 -5.61 4.65
CA GLU A 191 -30.00 -5.84 5.40
C GLU A 191 -30.46 -4.60 6.21
N GLY A 192 -29.73 -3.49 6.17
CA GLY A 192 -30.11 -2.22 6.80
C GLY A 192 -29.82 -2.14 8.30
N ARG A 193 -28.91 -2.97 8.82
CA ARG A 193 -28.42 -2.91 10.21
C ARG A 193 -27.15 -2.09 10.29
N LEU A 194 -27.00 -1.31 11.36
CA LEU A 194 -25.82 -0.48 11.56
C LEU A 194 -24.59 -1.36 11.82
N ALA A 195 -23.58 -1.23 10.97
CA ALA A 195 -22.28 -1.87 11.08
C ALA A 195 -21.22 -0.96 11.72
N ALA A 196 -21.42 0.36 11.67
CA ALA A 196 -20.59 1.35 12.36
C ALA A 196 -21.39 2.62 12.66
N ALA A 197 -21.05 3.32 13.74
CA ALA A 197 -21.62 4.63 14.07
C ALA A 197 -20.52 5.56 14.61
N ASN A 198 -20.45 6.80 14.14
CA ASN A 198 -19.45 7.74 14.63
C ASN A 198 -19.88 8.43 15.94
N ARG A 199 -18.92 9.08 16.60
CA ARG A 199 -19.13 9.78 17.87
C ARG A 199 -20.24 10.85 17.80
N ALA A 200 -20.31 11.59 16.71
CA ALA A 200 -21.33 12.61 16.51
C ALA A 200 -22.75 12.00 16.45
N LEU A 201 -22.92 10.85 15.79
CA LEU A 201 -24.21 10.13 15.75
C LEU A 201 -24.59 9.58 17.13
N CYS A 202 -23.64 8.99 17.84
CA CYS A 202 -23.88 8.49 19.21
C CYS A 202 -24.32 9.61 20.15
N ALA A 203 -23.63 10.76 20.11
CA ALA A 203 -23.97 11.94 20.91
C ALA A 203 -25.34 12.51 20.57
N LEU A 204 -25.68 12.54 19.27
CA LEU A 204 -26.96 13.03 18.80
C LEU A 204 -28.13 12.12 19.21
N LEU A 205 -27.93 10.81 19.14
CA LEU A 205 -28.96 9.83 19.54
C LEU A 205 -29.03 9.63 21.06
N GLY A 206 -27.99 10.03 21.79
CA GLY A 206 -27.85 9.75 23.22
C GLY A 206 -27.69 8.27 23.52
N GLN A 207 -27.10 7.51 22.58
CA GLN A 207 -26.92 6.07 22.65
C GLN A 207 -25.44 5.73 22.46
N GLU A 208 -24.95 4.71 23.17
CA GLU A 208 -23.61 4.20 22.93
C GLU A 208 -23.54 3.43 21.61
N GLU A 209 -22.39 3.45 20.96
CA GLU A 209 -22.16 2.73 19.69
C GLU A 209 -22.55 1.25 19.82
N ALA A 210 -22.19 0.60 20.93
CA ALA A 210 -22.50 -0.81 21.18
C ALA A 210 -24.01 -1.14 21.14
N VAL A 211 -24.88 -0.18 21.48
CA VAL A 211 -26.34 -0.34 21.41
C VAL A 211 -26.86 -0.13 19.98
N LEU A 212 -26.20 0.75 19.24
CA LEU A 212 -26.56 1.05 17.85
C LEU A 212 -26.12 -0.06 16.89
N LEU A 213 -24.96 -0.68 17.13
CA LEU A 213 -24.43 -1.75 16.29
C LEU A 213 -25.39 -2.96 16.22
N GLY A 214 -25.66 -3.45 15.01
CA GLY A 214 -26.58 -4.55 14.74
C GLY A 214 -28.06 -4.16 14.81
N SER A 215 -28.41 -2.98 15.32
CA SER A 215 -29.76 -2.46 15.32
C SER A 215 -30.21 -2.14 13.90
N HIS A 216 -31.45 -2.49 13.57
CA HIS A 216 -32.02 -2.20 12.27
C HIS A 216 -32.40 -0.72 12.16
N ALA A 217 -32.01 -0.03 11.09
CA ALA A 217 -32.25 1.40 10.91
C ALA A 217 -33.73 1.81 11.10
N GLN A 218 -34.66 1.00 10.56
CA GLN A 218 -36.11 1.19 10.71
C GLN A 218 -36.62 1.12 12.18
N ALA A 219 -35.86 0.52 13.09
CA ALA A 219 -36.19 0.51 14.51
C ALA A 219 -35.82 1.83 15.20
N LEU A 220 -34.80 2.51 14.68
CA LEU A 220 -34.25 3.74 15.24
C LEU A 220 -34.96 5.00 14.71
N TRP A 221 -35.39 4.98 13.44
CA TRP A 221 -35.93 6.15 12.75
C TRP A 221 -37.26 5.89 12.06
N ARG A 222 -38.10 6.93 12.02
CA ARG A 222 -39.34 6.97 11.24
C ARG A 222 -39.32 8.15 10.29
N GLY A 223 -39.70 7.94 9.04
CA GLY A 223 -39.90 8.99 8.04
C GLY A 223 -41.04 9.94 8.38
N ASP A 224 -41.27 10.91 7.50
CA ASP A 224 -42.43 11.81 7.57
C ASP A 224 -43.73 11.02 7.78
N HIS A 225 -44.59 11.54 8.66
CA HIS A 225 -45.85 10.91 9.08
C HIS A 225 -45.72 9.58 9.86
N GLY A 226 -44.55 9.24 10.38
CA GLY A 226 -44.35 8.07 11.25
C GLY A 226 -44.18 6.74 10.49
N THR A 227 -44.06 6.80 9.17
CA THR A 227 -43.84 5.63 8.31
C THR A 227 -42.41 5.08 8.50
N PRO A 228 -42.21 3.75 8.56
CA PRO A 228 -40.86 3.18 8.57
C PRO A 228 -40.14 3.54 7.27
N LEU A 229 -38.96 4.16 7.35
CA LEU A 229 -38.15 4.47 6.17
C LEU A 229 -37.13 3.35 5.95
N ASP A 230 -37.24 2.64 4.83
CA ASP A 230 -36.27 1.63 4.42
C ASP A 230 -35.07 2.27 3.72
N LEU A 231 -34.12 2.76 4.53
CA LEU A 231 -32.88 3.38 4.04
C LEU A 231 -32.07 2.44 3.12
N ALA A 232 -32.17 1.12 3.32
CA ALA A 232 -31.47 0.15 2.49
C ALA A 232 -32.11 0.02 1.11
N ALA A 233 -33.45 0.01 1.02
CA ALA A 233 -34.15 0.09 -0.26
C ALA A 233 -33.84 1.40 -0.99
N CYS A 234 -33.86 2.53 -0.28
CA CYS A 234 -33.56 3.82 -0.92
C CYS A 234 -32.10 3.94 -1.41
N ALA A 235 -31.15 3.24 -0.78
CA ALA A 235 -29.78 3.13 -1.29
C ALA A 235 -29.74 2.40 -2.64
N ARG A 236 -30.45 1.26 -2.73
CA ARG A 236 -30.51 0.41 -3.94
C ARG A 236 -31.16 1.12 -5.12
N ASP A 237 -32.14 2.00 -4.86
CA ASP A 237 -32.91 2.72 -5.88
C ASP A 237 -32.25 4.03 -6.37
N GLY A 238 -30.95 4.22 -6.13
CA GLY A 238 -30.19 5.37 -6.63
C GLY A 238 -29.98 6.50 -5.61
N GLY A 239 -30.18 6.20 -4.33
CA GLY A 239 -29.81 7.06 -3.22
C GLY A 239 -30.95 7.93 -2.70
N PHE A 240 -31.04 8.00 -1.38
CA PHE A 240 -31.95 8.85 -0.66
C PHE A 240 -31.30 10.21 -0.40
N ARG A 241 -31.94 11.33 -0.76
CA ARG A 241 -31.32 12.66 -0.68
C ARG A 241 -31.71 13.49 0.54
N SER A 242 -32.91 13.31 1.09
CA SER A 242 -33.41 14.02 2.28
C SER A 242 -34.76 13.49 2.76
N ALA A 243 -34.91 13.21 4.07
CA ALA A 243 -36.18 12.90 4.76
C ALA A 243 -36.09 13.44 6.16
N LEU A 244 -37.24 13.81 6.70
CA LEU A 244 -37.40 13.92 8.13
C LEU A 244 -37.35 12.58 8.82
N LEU A 245 -36.56 12.48 9.89
CA LEU A 245 -36.53 11.28 10.72
C LEU A 245 -36.82 11.61 12.18
N GLN A 246 -37.88 11.02 12.74
CA GLN A 246 -38.22 11.16 14.17
C GLN A 246 -37.65 9.98 14.98
N ARG A 247 -37.00 10.28 16.12
CA ARG A 247 -36.53 9.28 17.08
C ARG A 247 -37.72 8.64 17.82
N ARG A 248 -37.67 7.32 18.03
CA ARG A 248 -38.79 6.54 18.60
C ARG A 248 -38.81 6.44 20.13
N ASP A 249 -37.81 6.93 20.85
CA ASP A 249 -37.58 6.61 22.27
C ASP A 249 -38.43 7.39 23.30
N GLY A 250 -39.49 8.06 22.88
CA GLY A 250 -40.46 8.66 23.80
C GLY A 250 -39.97 9.88 24.60
N GLY A 251 -38.78 10.41 24.30
CA GLY A 251 -38.40 11.75 24.73
C GLY A 251 -39.03 12.81 23.83
N ASP A 252 -39.52 13.92 24.42
CA ASP A 252 -40.19 15.04 23.74
C ASP A 252 -39.31 15.84 22.74
N ARG A 253 -38.10 15.32 22.44
CA ARG A 253 -37.09 15.99 21.60
C ARG A 253 -37.13 15.40 20.19
N GLN A 254 -37.79 16.11 19.29
CA GLN A 254 -37.72 15.85 17.86
C GLN A 254 -36.37 16.33 17.31
N VAL A 255 -35.60 15.43 16.71
CA VAL A 255 -34.32 15.78 16.06
C VAL A 255 -34.52 15.74 14.56
N TRP A 256 -34.24 16.85 13.88
CA TRP A 256 -34.36 16.95 12.43
C TRP A 256 -33.08 16.36 11.80
N LEU A 257 -33.26 15.39 10.91
CA LEU A 257 -32.15 14.67 10.27
C LEU A 257 -32.22 14.91 8.77
N ASN A 258 -31.09 15.19 8.13
CA ASN A 258 -30.97 15.13 6.68
C ASN A 258 -30.07 13.94 6.31
N ALA A 259 -30.68 12.86 5.83
CA ALA A 259 -29.97 11.64 5.46
C ALA A 259 -29.61 11.65 3.97
N VAL A 260 -28.32 11.56 3.67
CA VAL A 260 -27.80 11.27 2.33
C VAL A 260 -27.25 9.85 2.33
N VAL A 261 -27.89 8.98 1.55
CA VAL A 261 -27.47 7.58 1.40
C VAL A 261 -26.72 7.42 0.09
N SER A 262 -25.48 6.93 0.16
CA SER A 262 -24.66 6.62 -1.01
C SER A 262 -24.15 5.20 -0.95
N ASP A 263 -24.08 4.54 -2.11
CA ASP A 263 -23.41 3.24 -2.21
C ASP A 263 -21.91 3.40 -1.96
N ALA A 264 -21.33 2.56 -1.12
CA ALA A 264 -19.89 2.60 -0.86
C ALA A 264 -19.18 1.82 -1.95
N THR A 265 -18.61 2.54 -2.91
CA THR A 265 -18.00 1.98 -4.13
C THR A 265 -16.84 1.01 -3.90
N ASP A 266 -16.32 0.91 -2.67
CA ASP A 266 -15.10 0.17 -2.35
C ASP A 266 -15.34 -1.19 -1.64
N ALA A 267 -16.58 -1.57 -1.32
CA ALA A 267 -16.91 -2.91 -0.82
C ALA A 267 -18.32 -3.35 -1.28
N PRO A 268 -18.47 -4.43 -2.07
CA PRO A 268 -19.77 -4.91 -2.52
C PRO A 268 -20.67 -5.24 -1.32
N GLY A 269 -21.78 -4.51 -1.17
CA GLY A 269 -22.79 -4.75 -0.13
C GLY A 269 -22.77 -3.80 1.06
N SER A 270 -21.77 -2.93 1.23
CA SER A 270 -21.81 -1.92 2.30
C SER A 270 -22.50 -0.64 1.82
N ILE A 271 -23.59 -0.25 2.50
CA ILE A 271 -24.25 1.03 2.25
C ILE A 271 -23.69 2.04 3.25
N VAL A 272 -23.10 3.14 2.76
CA VAL A 272 -22.65 4.23 3.63
C VAL A 272 -23.75 5.29 3.70
N VAL A 273 -24.30 5.46 4.90
CA VAL A 273 -25.34 6.46 5.15
C VAL A 273 -24.73 7.64 5.89
N THR A 274 -24.65 8.76 5.19
CA THR A 274 -24.26 10.04 5.78
C THR A 274 -25.49 10.71 6.38
N LEU A 275 -25.57 10.78 7.71
CA LEU A 275 -26.69 11.40 8.44
C LEU A 275 -26.29 12.81 8.89
N VAL A 276 -26.57 13.83 8.07
CA VAL A 276 -26.38 15.22 8.48
C VAL A 276 -27.53 15.63 9.39
N ALA A 277 -27.30 15.43 10.68
CA ALA A 277 -28.25 15.74 11.74
C ALA A 277 -28.06 17.17 12.25
N ARG A 278 -29.13 17.97 12.30
CA ARG A 278 -29.12 19.29 12.97
C ARG A 278 -30.30 19.41 13.91
N ASP A 279 -30.01 19.82 15.14
CA ASP A 279 -31.04 20.20 16.09
C ASP A 279 -31.52 21.62 15.77
N GLU A 280 -32.55 21.74 14.92
CA GLU A 280 -33.08 23.07 14.54
C GLU A 280 -34.32 23.50 15.34
N GLY A 281 -34.84 22.69 16.27
CA GLY A 281 -36.00 23.05 17.12
C GLY A 281 -37.34 23.28 16.39
N ALA A 282 -37.33 23.62 15.09
CA ALA A 282 -38.48 23.74 14.20
C ALA A 282 -38.06 23.41 12.75
N SER A 283 -39.00 22.92 11.93
CA SER A 283 -38.79 22.62 10.50
C SER A 283 -38.28 23.85 9.74
N PRO A 284 -37.16 23.76 8.99
CA PRO A 284 -36.71 24.84 8.11
C PRO A 284 -37.54 25.00 6.83
N TRP A 285 -38.51 24.11 6.57
CA TRP A 285 -39.35 24.13 5.37
C TRP A 285 -40.81 24.37 5.73
N PRO A 286 -41.54 25.24 5.00
CA PRO A 286 -42.98 25.37 5.16
C PRO A 286 -43.63 24.02 4.87
N MET A 287 -44.49 23.54 5.78
CA MET A 287 -45.33 22.38 5.52
C MET A 287 -46.07 22.62 4.21
N GLN A 288 -45.75 21.87 3.15
CA GLN A 288 -46.63 21.80 2.00
C GLN A 288 -47.86 21.02 2.47
N GLU A 289 -48.96 21.73 2.66
CA GLU A 289 -50.26 21.14 2.92
C GLU A 289 -50.68 20.29 1.70
N ALA A 290 -50.92 19.00 2.00
CA ALA A 290 -51.69 17.96 1.30
C ALA A 290 -51.83 18.01 -0.23
#